data_AF-A0A382N342-F1
#
_entry.id   AF-A0A382N342-F1
#
_cell.length_a   1.000
_cell.length_b   1.000
_cell.length_c   1.000
_cell.angle_alpha   90.00
_cell.angle_beta   90.00
_cell.angle_gamma   90.00
#
_symmetry.space_group_name_H-M   'P 1'
#
loop_
_entity.id
_entity.type
_entity.pdbx_description
1 polymer ?
#
loop_
_entity_poly.entity_id
_entity_poly.type
_entity_poly.pdbx_seq_one_letter_code
_entity_poly.pdbx_strand_id
1 'polypeptide(L)'
;VDCIFLIKKLFSILFVLLFLGCENDITGLDDIRTNPLDEGQADYEVPAFVFYPDQFDVSLGASFQAEIFAMGAENLRGVNVLVQYDPGKLSLQNVNNGGLATGSSPMFFTDTDTPGQVEIIAFYLSSDSASVNGNIKIAELVFTSSSIGSSTLDFLPECEMLDPDDNLIEIKGFAQGVVNAQ
;
A
#
# COMPACT_ATOMS: atom_id res chain seq x y z
N VAL A 1 -60.47 -21.92 24.98
CA VAL A 1 -59.63 -20.80 24.50
C VAL A 1 -59.81 -20.74 23.00
N ASP A 2 -60.47 -19.71 22.49
CA ASP A 2 -60.97 -19.68 21.12
C ASP A 2 -59.83 -19.63 20.08
N CYS A 3 -59.87 -20.50 19.07
CA CYS A 3 -58.87 -20.53 17.98
C CYS A 3 -58.70 -19.17 17.29
N ILE A 4 -59.78 -18.38 17.19
CA ILE A 4 -59.77 -17.04 16.61
C ILE A 4 -58.93 -16.06 17.45
N PHE A 5 -58.91 -16.23 18.77
CA PHE A 5 -58.12 -15.40 19.68
C PHE A 5 -56.62 -15.72 19.57
N LEU A 6 -56.27 -16.99 19.40
CA LEU A 6 -54.89 -17.45 19.16
C LEU A 6 -54.35 -16.98 17.80
N ILE A 7 -55.16 -17.04 16.74
CA ILE A 7 -54.76 -16.59 15.39
C ILE A 7 -54.53 -15.07 15.36
N LYS A 8 -55.36 -14.27 16.04
CA LYS A 8 -55.16 -12.81 16.14
C LYS A 8 -53.88 -12.45 16.90
N LYS A 9 -53.54 -13.20 17.97
CA LYS A 9 -52.27 -13.00 18.68
C LYS A 9 -51.06 -13.37 17.83
N LEU A 10 -51.12 -14.47 17.09
CA LEU A 10 -50.06 -14.88 16.15
C LEU A 10 -49.83 -13.84 15.05
N PHE A 11 -50.91 -13.30 14.46
CA PHE A 11 -50.81 -12.24 13.46
C PHE A 11 -50.23 -10.94 14.03
N SER A 12 -50.61 -10.58 15.26
CA SER A 12 -50.06 -9.41 15.95
C SER A 12 -48.59 -9.57 16.30
N ILE A 13 -48.14 -10.77 16.68
CA ILE A 13 -46.72 -11.06 16.96
C ILE A 13 -45.90 -11.03 15.66
N LEU A 14 -46.43 -11.59 14.57
CA LEU A 14 -45.78 -11.57 13.26
C LEU A 14 -45.65 -10.13 12.71
N PHE A 15 -46.65 -9.28 12.93
CA PHE A 15 -46.60 -7.88 12.54
C PHE A 15 -45.55 -7.10 13.34
N VAL A 16 -45.39 -7.37 14.64
CA VAL A 16 -44.35 -6.75 15.49
C VAL A 16 -42.94 -7.20 15.08
N LEU A 17 -42.76 -8.46 14.71
CA LEU A 17 -41.47 -8.99 14.24
C LEU A 17 -41.03 -8.38 12.90
N LEU A 18 -41.96 -7.94 12.05
CA LEU A 18 -41.67 -7.25 10.78
C LEU A 18 -41.08 -5.83 10.97
N PHE A 19 -41.33 -5.18 12.12
CA PHE A 19 -40.79 -3.83 12.41
C PHE A 19 -39.59 -3.85 13.37
N LEU A 20 -39.17 -5.03 13.85
CA LEU A 20 -37.98 -5.22 14.69
C LEU A 20 -36.74 -5.69 13.91
N GLY A 21 -36.80 -5.68 12.57
CA GLY A 21 -35.60 -5.82 11.77
C GLY A 21 -34.68 -4.63 12.06
N CYS A 22 -33.54 -4.87 12.71
CA CYS A 22 -32.45 -3.91 12.72
C CYS A 22 -31.98 -3.76 11.26
N GLU A 23 -32.23 -2.60 10.67
CA GLU A 23 -31.43 -2.14 9.54
C GLU A 23 -30.01 -2.04 10.07
N ASN A 24 -29.14 -2.97 9.68
CA ASN A 24 -27.71 -2.81 9.88
C ASN A 24 -27.30 -1.64 8.98
N ASP A 25 -27.29 -0.46 9.57
CA ASP A 25 -26.76 0.74 8.97
C ASP A 25 -25.28 0.47 8.65
N ILE A 26 -25.00 0.19 7.39
CA ILE A 26 -23.64 0.06 6.83
C ILE A 26 -23.11 1.43 6.37
N THR A 27 -23.68 2.52 6.89
CA THR A 27 -23.01 3.82 6.80
C THR A 27 -21.77 3.82 7.72
N GLY A 28 -20.66 4.35 7.19
CA GLY A 28 -19.37 4.36 7.90
C GLY A 28 -18.34 3.36 7.37
N LEU A 29 -18.64 2.55 6.34
CA LEU A 29 -17.59 1.77 5.66
C LEU A 29 -16.67 2.64 4.82
N ASP A 30 -17.17 3.74 4.24
CA ASP A 30 -16.35 4.68 3.45
C ASP A 30 -15.24 5.33 4.31
N ASP A 31 -15.51 5.59 5.59
CA ASP A 31 -14.54 6.12 6.56
C ASP A 31 -13.49 5.06 7.01
N ILE A 32 -13.67 3.79 6.65
CA ILE A 32 -12.76 2.68 6.97
C ILE A 32 -11.96 2.24 5.75
N ARG A 33 -12.28 2.73 4.54
CA ARG A 33 -11.55 2.39 3.31
C ARG A 33 -10.25 3.17 3.12
N THR A 34 -9.54 3.52 4.18
CA THR A 34 -8.29 4.31 4.10
C THR A 34 -7.07 3.50 3.61
N ASN A 35 -7.29 2.35 2.95
CA ASN A 35 -6.18 1.57 2.39
C ASN A 35 -5.70 2.27 1.12
N PRO A 36 -4.46 2.79 1.07
CA PRO A 36 -3.97 3.44 -0.13
C PRO A 36 -3.83 2.45 -1.30
N LEU A 37 -3.91 1.12 -1.09
CA LEU A 37 -3.89 0.14 -2.18
C LEU A 37 -5.28 -0.16 -2.80
N ASP A 38 -6.36 0.42 -2.27
CA ASP A 38 -7.72 0.22 -2.77
C ASP A 38 -8.06 1.20 -3.92
N GLU A 39 -8.81 0.74 -4.92
CA GLU A 39 -9.27 1.59 -6.02
C GLU A 39 -10.11 2.78 -5.50
N GLY A 40 -9.76 3.98 -5.95
CA GLY A 40 -10.49 5.22 -5.64
C GLY A 40 -10.26 5.79 -4.24
N GLN A 41 -9.30 5.26 -3.47
CA GLN A 41 -9.01 5.74 -2.10
C GLN A 41 -7.87 6.75 -2.03
N ALA A 42 -7.11 6.93 -3.11
CA ALA A 42 -6.02 7.87 -3.17
C ALA A 42 -6.05 8.70 -4.46
N ASP A 43 -5.51 9.92 -4.40
CA ASP A 43 -5.48 10.88 -5.50
C ASP A 43 -4.28 10.63 -6.42
N TYR A 44 -4.22 9.45 -7.02
CA TYR A 44 -3.21 9.11 -8.02
C TYR A 44 -3.81 8.20 -9.11
N GLU A 45 -3.25 8.30 -10.32
CA GLU A 45 -3.57 7.40 -11.43
C GLU A 45 -2.60 6.22 -11.46
N VAL A 46 -3.05 5.04 -11.92
CA VAL A 46 -2.22 3.84 -12.07
C VAL A 46 -1.78 3.61 -13.53
N PRO A 47 -0.57 3.05 -13.78
CA PRO A 47 0.41 2.54 -12.80
C PRO A 47 1.09 3.61 -11.94
N ALA A 48 1.34 3.31 -10.66
CA ALA A 48 1.93 4.27 -9.71
C ALA A 48 2.89 3.59 -8.72
N PHE A 49 3.82 4.37 -8.15
CA PHE A 49 4.53 3.96 -6.95
C PHE A 49 3.86 4.53 -5.70
N VAL A 50 3.65 3.67 -4.69
CA VAL A 50 2.98 4.05 -3.46
C VAL A 50 3.64 3.44 -2.24
N PHE A 51 3.48 4.10 -1.10
CA PHE A 51 3.84 3.56 0.21
C PHE A 51 2.64 2.88 0.88
N TYR A 52 2.89 1.79 1.61
CA TYR A 52 1.92 1.21 2.54
C TYR A 52 2.57 0.96 3.93
N PRO A 53 1.95 1.44 5.02
CA PRO A 53 0.92 2.49 5.02
C PRO A 53 1.45 3.79 4.36
N ASP A 54 0.56 4.73 4.07
CA ASP A 54 0.90 6.06 3.54
C ASP A 54 1.13 7.09 4.67
N GLN A 55 0.69 6.79 5.90
CA GLN A 55 0.96 7.57 7.09
C GLN A 55 1.58 6.71 8.21
N PHE A 56 2.59 7.27 8.88
CA PHE A 56 3.35 6.62 9.95
C PHE A 56 3.37 7.52 11.20
N ASP A 57 2.63 7.13 12.24
CA ASP A 57 2.71 7.80 13.55
C ASP A 57 3.65 7.02 14.48
N VAL A 58 4.83 7.58 14.75
CA VAL A 58 5.95 6.85 15.37
C VAL A 58 6.51 7.59 16.58
N SER A 59 6.88 6.87 17.64
CA SER A 59 7.60 7.48 18.76
C SER A 59 9.04 7.83 18.36
N LEU A 60 9.63 8.86 18.97
CA LEU A 60 11.05 9.19 18.82
C LEU A 60 11.94 7.97 19.16
N GLY A 61 12.86 7.63 18.26
CA GLY A 61 13.78 6.50 18.39
C GLY A 61 13.15 5.14 18.08
N ALA A 62 11.85 5.07 17.78
CA ALA A 62 11.19 3.85 17.36
C ALA A 62 11.43 3.56 15.87
N SER A 63 11.42 2.27 15.53
CA SER A 63 11.48 1.82 14.14
C SER A 63 10.10 1.67 13.53
N PHE A 64 10.00 1.93 12.22
CA PHE A 64 8.81 1.71 11.41
C PHE A 64 9.19 1.14 10.04
N GLN A 65 8.20 0.54 9.36
CA GLN A 65 8.38 -0.13 8.08
C GLN A 65 7.50 0.55 7.04
N ALA A 66 8.11 1.02 5.95
CA ALA A 66 7.42 1.57 4.80
C ALA A 66 7.54 0.59 3.62
N GLU A 67 6.44 -0.04 3.25
CA GLU A 67 6.39 -0.93 2.09
C GLU A 67 6.23 -0.09 0.81
N ILE A 68 6.91 -0.47 -0.26
CA ILE A 68 6.78 0.17 -1.58
C ILE A 68 6.05 -0.79 -2.50
N PHE A 69 5.02 -0.29 -3.19
CA PHE A 69 4.28 -1.04 -4.20
C PHE A 69 4.36 -0.37 -5.58
N ALA A 70 4.48 -1.18 -6.62
CA ALA A 70 4.08 -0.81 -7.97
C ALA A 70 2.58 -1.16 -8.12
N MET A 71 1.73 -0.15 -8.03
CA MET A 71 0.27 -0.25 -8.09
C MET A 71 -0.23 -0.34 -9.52
N GLY A 72 -1.16 -1.25 -9.79
CA GLY A 72 -1.84 -1.38 -11.08
C GLY A 72 -0.90 -1.57 -12.26
N ALA A 73 0.27 -2.17 -12.04
CA ALA A 73 1.25 -2.37 -13.10
C ALA A 73 0.79 -3.49 -14.04
N GLU A 74 1.02 -3.33 -15.34
CA GLU A 74 0.77 -4.34 -16.36
C GLU A 74 2.08 -4.68 -17.07
N ASN A 75 2.30 -5.98 -17.29
CA ASN A 75 3.52 -6.52 -17.86
C ASN A 75 4.80 -6.14 -17.11
N LEU A 76 4.74 -5.92 -15.80
CA LEU A 76 5.91 -5.51 -15.02
C LEU A 76 6.95 -6.63 -14.99
N ARG A 77 8.19 -6.29 -15.35
CA ARG A 77 9.36 -7.18 -15.30
C ARG A 77 10.42 -6.66 -14.34
N GLY A 78 10.60 -5.35 -14.32
CA GLY A 78 11.62 -4.70 -13.53
C GLY A 78 11.22 -3.31 -13.09
N VAL A 79 11.90 -2.83 -12.06
CA VAL A 79 11.76 -1.46 -11.57
C VAL A 79 13.12 -0.88 -11.20
N ASN A 80 13.25 0.43 -11.41
CA ASN A 80 14.18 1.27 -10.69
C ASN A 80 13.38 2.22 -9.80
N VAL A 81 13.59 2.18 -8.48
CA VAL A 81 12.84 3.02 -7.54
C VAL A 81 13.82 3.89 -6.77
N LEU A 82 13.61 5.21 -6.85
CA LEU A 82 14.37 6.20 -6.10
C LEU A 82 13.46 6.84 -5.07
N VAL A 83 13.81 6.69 -3.79
CA VAL A 83 13.11 7.30 -2.66
C VAL A 83 14.02 8.33 -2.00
N GLN A 84 13.47 9.51 -1.74
CA GLN A 84 14.09 10.58 -0.96
C GLN A 84 13.43 10.68 0.43
N TYR A 85 14.24 10.95 1.45
CA TYR A 85 13.82 11.18 2.83
C TYR A 85 14.73 12.22 3.50
N ASP A 86 14.28 12.83 4.61
CA ASP A 86 15.11 13.75 5.41
C ASP A 86 16.04 12.96 6.36
N PRO A 87 17.37 12.90 6.10
CA PRO A 87 18.30 12.14 6.93
C PRO A 87 18.56 12.78 8.30
N GLY A 88 18.12 14.02 8.52
CA GLY A 88 18.12 14.67 9.83
C GLY A 88 16.96 14.22 10.72
N LYS A 89 15.89 13.67 10.12
CA LYS A 89 14.68 13.23 10.83
C LYS A 89 14.51 11.73 10.86
N LEU A 90 14.95 11.03 9.82
CA LEU A 90 14.78 9.59 9.64
C LEU A 90 16.13 8.95 9.35
N SER A 91 16.36 7.76 9.90
CA SER A 91 17.55 6.97 9.66
C SER A 91 17.15 5.64 9.04
N LEU A 92 17.58 5.38 7.80
CA LEU A 92 17.37 4.10 7.15
C LEU A 92 18.22 3.02 7.86
N GLN A 93 17.56 1.95 8.28
CA GLN A 93 18.19 0.82 8.95
C GLN A 93 18.42 -0.35 8.00
N ASN A 94 17.46 -0.59 7.11
CA ASN A 94 17.50 -1.75 6.23
C ASN A 94 16.57 -1.58 5.02
N VAL A 95 16.87 -2.31 3.96
CA VAL A 95 16.04 -2.44 2.76
C VAL A 95 15.81 -3.93 2.49
N ASN A 96 14.55 -4.35 2.58
CA ASN A 96 14.13 -5.73 2.37
C ASN A 96 13.51 -5.91 0.97
N ASN A 97 13.77 -7.05 0.34
CA ASN A 97 13.15 -7.43 -0.93
C ASN A 97 11.64 -7.68 -0.74
N GLY A 98 10.82 -7.02 -1.55
CA GLY A 98 9.35 -7.09 -1.49
C GLY A 98 8.72 -8.24 -2.25
N GLY A 99 9.49 -8.98 -3.06
CA GLY A 99 9.03 -10.22 -3.68
C GLY A 99 8.95 -10.20 -5.22
N LEU A 100 9.05 -9.03 -5.86
CA LEU A 100 9.16 -8.94 -7.33
C LEU A 100 10.36 -9.76 -7.83
N ALA A 101 11.51 -9.57 -7.18
CA ALA A 101 12.72 -10.36 -7.43
C ALA A 101 12.68 -11.66 -6.61
N THR A 102 11.79 -12.59 -6.96
CA THR A 102 11.74 -13.95 -6.37
C THR A 102 12.05 -15.02 -7.41
N GLY A 103 12.88 -16.01 -7.04
CA GLY A 103 13.32 -17.07 -7.95
C GLY A 103 14.65 -17.69 -7.54
N SER A 104 15.20 -18.56 -8.39
CA SER A 104 16.52 -19.19 -8.17
C SER A 104 17.70 -18.22 -8.36
N SER A 105 17.45 -17.06 -8.98
CA SER A 105 18.43 -15.98 -9.17
C SER A 105 17.74 -14.62 -8.99
N PRO A 106 17.40 -14.23 -7.75
CA PRO A 106 16.76 -12.95 -7.49
C PRO A 106 17.73 -11.80 -7.79
N MET A 107 17.28 -10.80 -8.54
CA MET A 107 18.05 -9.59 -8.84
C MET A 107 17.42 -8.44 -8.06
N PHE A 108 17.93 -8.22 -6.85
CA PHE A 108 17.52 -7.14 -5.96
C PHE A 108 18.77 -6.40 -5.48
N PHE A 109 18.94 -5.15 -5.90
CA PHE A 109 20.08 -4.31 -5.57
C PHE A 109 19.59 -3.02 -4.92
N THR A 110 20.43 -2.49 -4.03
CA THR A 110 20.14 -1.27 -3.30
C THR A 110 21.38 -0.40 -3.27
N ASP A 111 21.22 0.89 -3.56
CA ASP A 111 22.24 1.92 -3.31
C ASP A 111 21.71 2.88 -2.24
N THR A 112 22.50 3.03 -1.17
CA THR A 112 22.20 3.91 -0.03
C THR A 112 23.39 4.81 0.31
N ASP A 113 24.36 4.96 -0.62
CA ASP A 113 25.59 5.71 -0.37
C ASP A 113 25.34 7.22 -0.33
N THR A 114 24.24 7.68 -0.92
CA THR A 114 23.79 9.08 -0.85
C THR A 114 22.87 9.28 0.36
N PRO A 115 23.27 10.08 1.37
CA PRO A 115 22.42 10.33 2.54
C PRO A 115 21.07 10.94 2.15
N GLY A 116 19.98 10.38 2.68
CA GLY A 116 18.63 10.84 2.37
C GLY A 116 18.06 10.29 1.07
N GLN A 117 18.75 9.34 0.42
CA GLN A 117 18.27 8.69 -0.79
C GLN A 117 18.45 7.17 -0.71
N VAL A 118 17.50 6.44 -1.28
CA VAL A 118 17.55 4.99 -1.49
C VAL A 118 17.23 4.73 -2.94
N GLU A 119 18.13 4.07 -3.66
CA GLU A 119 17.85 3.49 -4.97
C GLU A 119 17.62 1.98 -4.80
N ILE A 120 16.60 1.45 -5.46
CA ILE A 120 16.22 0.04 -5.40
C ILE A 120 15.99 -0.44 -6.84
N ILE A 121 16.79 -1.43 -7.24
CA ILE A 121 16.67 -2.06 -8.54
C ILE A 121 16.19 -3.49 -8.30
N ALA A 122 14.99 -3.82 -8.80
CA ALA A 122 14.41 -5.15 -8.64
C ALA A 122 13.93 -5.70 -9.99
N PHE A 123 14.40 -6.90 -10.35
CA PHE A 123 14.01 -7.59 -11.57
C PHE A 123 13.54 -9.01 -11.29
N TYR A 124 12.43 -9.37 -11.93
CA TYR A 124 11.94 -10.74 -11.98
C TYR A 124 12.64 -11.51 -13.10
N LEU A 125 13.55 -12.44 -12.78
CA LEU A 125 14.18 -13.32 -13.79
C LEU A 125 13.47 -14.67 -13.87
N SER A 126 12.80 -14.94 -14.99
CA SER A 126 12.32 -16.27 -15.38
C SER A 126 12.88 -16.71 -16.73
N SER A 127 12.89 -18.02 -16.99
CA SER A 127 13.34 -18.62 -18.25
C SER A 127 12.47 -18.26 -19.46
N ASP A 128 11.22 -17.90 -19.20
CA ASP A 128 10.27 -17.40 -20.21
C ASP A 128 10.15 -15.87 -20.05
N SER A 129 9.67 -15.15 -21.08
CA SER A 129 9.37 -13.70 -21.05
C SER A 129 8.21 -13.34 -20.10
N ALA A 130 8.14 -13.98 -18.94
CA ALA A 130 7.06 -13.79 -17.98
C ALA A 130 7.20 -12.46 -17.27
N SER A 131 6.05 -11.84 -17.04
CA SER A 131 5.83 -10.59 -16.34
C SER A 131 4.78 -10.80 -15.25
N VAL A 132 4.62 -9.80 -14.39
CA VAL A 132 3.60 -9.78 -13.35
C VAL A 132 2.65 -8.60 -13.55
N ASN A 133 1.39 -8.80 -13.18
CA ASN A 133 0.34 -7.79 -13.26
C ASN A 133 -0.26 -7.55 -11.87
N GLY A 134 -0.74 -6.33 -11.62
CA GLY A 134 -1.47 -5.94 -10.41
C GLY A 134 -0.63 -5.09 -9.45
N ASN A 135 -0.93 -5.20 -8.15
CA ASN A 135 -0.25 -4.46 -7.09
C ASN A 135 0.91 -5.31 -6.56
N ILE A 136 2.13 -4.92 -6.89
CA ILE A 136 3.33 -5.72 -6.62
C ILE A 136 4.16 -5.04 -5.53
N LYS A 137 4.40 -5.72 -4.40
CA LYS A 137 5.34 -5.24 -3.38
C LYS A 137 6.77 -5.31 -3.94
N ILE A 138 7.43 -4.17 -3.98
CA ILE A 138 8.79 -4.01 -4.51
C ILE A 138 9.83 -4.18 -3.43
N ALA A 139 9.63 -3.47 -2.31
CA ALA A 139 10.57 -3.45 -1.19
C ALA A 139 9.86 -3.09 0.11
N GLU A 140 10.58 -3.26 1.21
CA GLU A 140 10.21 -2.74 2.52
C GLU A 140 11.41 -2.01 3.11
N LEU A 141 11.23 -0.71 3.38
CA LEU A 141 12.22 0.14 4.00
C LEU A 141 12.00 0.16 5.51
N VAL A 142 13.02 -0.19 6.27
CA VAL A 142 13.00 -0.10 7.73
C VAL A 142 13.71 1.19 8.14
N PHE A 143 13.00 2.09 8.78
CA PHE A 143 13.53 3.34 9.29
C PHE A 143 13.47 3.40 10.81
N THR A 144 14.27 4.29 11.40
CA THR A 144 14.15 4.73 12.80
C THR A 144 13.99 6.24 12.82
N SER A 145 13.10 6.77 13.66
CA SER A 145 12.93 8.21 13.83
C SER A 145 14.09 8.80 14.66
N SER A 146 14.68 9.89 14.16
CA SER A 146 15.84 10.56 14.76
C SER A 146 15.49 11.91 15.40
N SER A 147 14.34 12.49 15.04
CA SER A 147 13.84 13.75 15.63
C SER A 147 12.31 13.77 15.65
N ILE A 148 11.73 14.56 16.56
CA ILE A 148 10.29 14.83 16.59
C ILE A 148 9.84 15.74 15.44
N GLY A 149 8.57 15.66 15.06
CA GLY A 149 7.93 16.45 14.01
C GLY A 149 7.58 15.63 12.77
N SER A 150 7.07 16.34 11.74
CA SER A 150 6.66 15.73 10.49
C SER A 150 7.81 15.65 9.47
N SER A 151 7.86 14.56 8.71
CA SER A 151 8.77 14.30 7.58
C SER A 151 8.01 13.57 6.48
N THR A 152 8.60 13.49 5.29
CA THR A 152 8.02 12.76 4.16
C THR A 152 8.99 11.69 3.64
N LEU A 153 8.41 10.71 2.96
CA LEU A 153 9.07 9.79 2.04
C LEU A 153 8.52 10.10 0.65
N ASP A 154 9.40 10.42 -0.30
CA ASP A 154 9.03 10.90 -1.62
C ASP A 154 9.69 10.05 -2.70
N PHE A 155 8.92 9.65 -3.72
CA PHE A 155 9.50 9.07 -4.92
C PHE A 155 10.07 10.16 -5.82
N LEU A 156 11.22 9.90 -6.43
CA LEU A 156 11.82 10.82 -7.40
C LEU A 156 11.31 10.55 -8.82
N PRO A 157 11.23 11.57 -9.71
CA PRO A 157 10.74 11.41 -11.08
C PRO A 157 11.53 10.42 -11.95
N GLU A 158 12.77 10.10 -11.56
CA GLU A 158 13.65 9.16 -12.25
C GLU A 158 13.32 7.68 -11.97
N CYS A 159 12.25 7.38 -11.23
CA CYS A 159 11.78 6.00 -11.10
C CYS A 159 11.34 5.43 -12.46
N GLU A 160 11.53 4.13 -12.65
CA GLU A 160 11.18 3.41 -13.87
C GLU A 160 10.41 2.13 -13.56
N MET A 161 9.48 1.80 -14.44
CA MET A 161 8.85 0.49 -14.56
C MET A 161 9.15 -0.05 -15.95
N LEU A 162 9.55 -1.32 -16.07
CA LEU A 162 10.00 -1.92 -17.33
C LEU A 162 9.20 -3.17 -17.64
N ASP A 163 8.87 -3.36 -18.92
CA ASP A 163 8.26 -4.58 -19.47
C ASP A 163 9.32 -5.65 -19.84
N PRO A 164 8.94 -6.85 -20.32
CA PRO A 164 9.89 -7.90 -20.70
C PRO A 164 10.82 -7.54 -21.87
N ASP A 165 10.46 -6.55 -22.68
CA ASP A 165 11.19 -6.10 -23.86
C ASP A 165 12.04 -4.83 -23.58
N ASP A 166 12.18 -4.46 -22.30
CA ASP A 166 12.92 -3.28 -21.82
C ASP A 166 12.28 -1.94 -22.25
N ASN A 167 10.97 -1.93 -22.52
CA ASN A 167 10.24 -0.69 -22.73
C ASN A 167 9.74 -0.13 -21.40
N LEU A 168 9.76 1.21 -21.29
CA LEU A 168 9.18 1.93 -20.17
C LEU A 168 7.66 1.75 -20.12
N ILE A 169 7.16 1.35 -18.96
CA ILE A 169 5.75 1.45 -18.58
C ILE A 169 5.53 2.85 -18.01
N GLU A 170 4.54 3.58 -18.53
CA GLU A 170 4.21 4.93 -18.06
C GLU A 170 3.76 4.91 -16.60
N ILE A 171 4.49 5.64 -15.74
CA ILE A 171 4.11 5.90 -14.36
C ILE A 171 3.23 7.15 -14.34
N LYS A 172 1.99 7.02 -13.85
CA LYS A 172 1.01 8.11 -13.82
C LYS A 172 0.90 8.77 -12.45
N GLY A 173 1.53 8.22 -11.42
CA GLY A 173 1.45 8.77 -10.07
C GLY A 173 2.57 8.32 -9.14
N PHE A 174 2.86 9.20 -8.17
CA PHE A 174 3.75 8.97 -7.05
C PHE A 174 3.04 9.38 -5.76
N ALA A 175 2.70 8.42 -4.91
CA ALA A 175 2.09 8.74 -3.62
C ALA A 175 3.17 9.05 -2.57
N GLN A 176 2.96 10.11 -1.79
CA GLN A 176 3.86 10.52 -0.71
C GLN A 176 3.57 9.71 0.56
N GLY A 177 4.62 9.29 1.27
CA GLY A 177 4.51 8.77 2.63
C GLY A 177 4.71 9.89 3.65
N VAL A 178 3.85 9.99 4.66
CA VAL A 178 3.92 11.01 5.71
C VAL A 178 4.31 10.39 7.04
N VAL A 179 5.41 10.85 7.63
CA VAL A 179 5.92 10.35 8.92
C VAL A 179 5.76 11.42 9.99
N ASN A 180 5.04 11.13 11.06
CA ASN A 180 4.88 11.99 12.22
C ASN A 180 5.58 11.37 13.43
N ALA A 181 6.73 11.93 13.80
CA ALA A 181 7.48 11.49 14.97
C ALA A 181 7.09 12.30 16.22
N GLN A 182 6.80 11.61 17.33
CA GLN A 182 6.35 12.21 18.59
C GLN A 182 7.17 11.77 19.82
#